data_AF-A0A7L3GRJ9-F1
#
_entry.id   AF-A0A7L3GRJ9-F1
#
_cell.length_a   1.000
_cell.length_b   1.000
_cell.length_c   1.000
_cell.angle_alpha   90.00
_cell.angle_beta   90.00
_cell.angle_gamma   90.00
#
_symmetry.space_group_name_H-M   'P 1'
#
loop_
_entity.id
_entity.type
_entity.pdbx_description
1 polymer ?
#
loop_
_entity_poly.entity_id
_entity_poly.type
_entity_poly.pdbx_seq_one_letter_code
_entity_poly.pdbx_strand_id
1 'polypeptide(L)'
;QINITVQSIVVQSLNGMRTLLNGSDVLRLPMILDELCINIVLGVSYHITYTDAGEIIEAAASFVLGAINKEALSIQQSFEISFTQVNTKPVPLSGNPGYVVGLPIKAGFRPQGYPFPVKILFVPLNTNKYGQLTVLRSTSNQDCLAAQEARTPVLFGYNMISGCKLRITAAMKCQPLTQTILDLLKGQSFPEYVASFGNSQAQDVLDWVPITHLHTSEQRIYKTFQSSCQIPISLEIEVKWTKYGSLVNPQARIVNVTAMITTTTLKQLPSGRERTIPITSSVVFTDVSSPAEPGYKAWPTINVKLPFDFFFPFV
;
A
#
# COMPACT_ATOMS: atom_id res chain seq x y z
N GLN A 1 28.14 20.05 12.77
CA GLN A 1 27.97 20.49 11.36
C GLN A 1 28.47 19.37 10.48
N ILE A 2 27.65 18.85 9.58
CA ILE A 2 27.98 17.68 8.74
C ILE A 2 28.16 18.20 7.32
N ASN A 3 29.29 17.88 6.71
CA ASN A 3 29.57 18.27 5.33
C ASN A 3 28.84 17.30 4.39
N ILE A 4 28.22 17.85 3.33
CA ILE A 4 27.61 17.04 2.28
C ILE A 4 28.69 16.64 1.28
N THR A 5 28.93 15.34 1.11
CA THR A 5 29.89 14.80 0.15
C THR A 5 29.23 14.61 -1.21
N VAL A 6 29.93 14.93 -2.30
CA VAL A 6 29.43 14.64 -3.65
C VAL A 6 29.78 13.19 -3.99
N GLN A 7 28.76 12.34 -4.11
CA GLN A 7 28.96 10.91 -4.35
C GLN A 7 29.05 10.60 -5.85
N SER A 8 28.23 11.25 -6.67
CA SER A 8 28.26 11.05 -8.12
C SER A 8 27.71 12.25 -8.88
N ILE A 9 28.19 12.42 -10.10
CA ILE A 9 27.67 13.42 -11.05
C ILE A 9 27.38 12.70 -12.37
N VAL A 10 26.14 12.80 -12.81
CA VAL A 10 25.66 12.25 -14.08
C VAL A 10 25.28 13.41 -14.99
N VAL A 11 25.71 13.36 -16.26
CA VAL A 11 25.30 14.34 -17.28
C VAL A 11 24.22 13.71 -18.15
N GLN A 12 23.14 14.45 -18.38
CA GLN A 12 22.02 14.08 -19.21
C GLN A 12 22.00 14.96 -20.47
N SER A 13 22.01 14.32 -21.64
CA SER A 13 21.84 14.98 -22.94
C SER A 13 20.39 15.45 -23.14
N LEU A 14 20.16 16.31 -24.15
CA LEU A 14 18.82 16.76 -24.56
C LEU A 14 17.89 15.59 -24.92
N ASN A 15 18.46 14.48 -25.41
CA ASN A 15 17.71 13.27 -25.78
C ASN A 15 17.44 12.36 -24.56
N GLY A 16 17.78 12.78 -23.35
CA GLY A 16 17.57 12.03 -22.10
C GLY A 16 18.64 10.97 -21.81
N MET A 17 19.62 10.76 -22.69
CA MET A 17 20.71 9.81 -22.46
C MET A 17 21.63 10.30 -21.34
N ARG A 18 21.96 9.41 -20.38
CA ARG A 18 22.74 9.71 -19.18
C ARG A 18 24.14 9.10 -19.25
N THR A 19 25.14 9.86 -18.79
CA THR A 19 26.53 9.43 -18.72
C THR A 19 27.12 9.78 -17.36
N LEU A 20 27.65 8.78 -16.66
CA LEU A 20 28.35 8.97 -15.39
C LEU A 20 29.71 9.63 -15.63
N LEU A 21 30.06 10.64 -14.84
CA LEU A 21 31.37 11.27 -14.87
C LEU A 21 32.35 10.53 -13.95
N ASN A 22 33.57 10.30 -14.43
CA ASN A 22 34.63 9.59 -13.69
C ASN A 22 35.30 10.40 -12.56
N GLY A 23 34.69 11.50 -12.10
CA GLY A 23 35.24 12.31 -11.01
C GLY A 23 34.15 13.07 -10.25
N SER A 24 34.09 12.88 -8.94
CA SER A 24 33.28 13.64 -7.99
C SER A 24 33.80 15.07 -7.74
N ASP A 25 35.07 15.32 -8.08
CA ASP A 25 35.84 16.47 -7.58
C ASP A 25 35.84 17.69 -8.51
N VAL A 26 35.19 17.61 -9.68
CA VAL A 26 35.10 18.75 -10.60
C VAL A 26 33.73 19.39 -10.46
N LEU A 27 33.64 20.42 -9.61
CA LEU A 27 32.50 21.32 -9.56
C LEU A 27 32.25 21.91 -10.96
N ARG A 28 31.18 21.44 -11.63
CA ARG A 28 30.76 21.97 -12.93
C ARG A 28 29.72 23.05 -12.70
N LEU A 29 30.12 24.29 -12.91
CA LEU A 29 29.22 25.43 -12.84
C LEU A 29 28.34 25.49 -14.09
N PRO A 30 27.09 25.97 -13.97
CA PRO A 30 26.24 26.29 -15.10
C PRO A 30 26.96 27.26 -16.03
N MET A 31 26.96 26.96 -17.33
CA MET A 31 27.57 27.82 -18.35
C MET A 31 26.73 27.85 -19.61
N ILE A 32 26.78 28.97 -20.32
CA ILE A 32 26.11 29.13 -21.60
C ILE A 32 27.10 28.71 -22.70
N LEU A 33 26.65 27.82 -23.58
CA LEU A 33 27.34 27.39 -24.78
C LEU A 33 26.37 27.57 -25.95
N ASP A 34 26.57 28.62 -26.73
CA ASP A 34 25.68 29.05 -27.82
C ASP A 34 24.24 29.27 -27.34
N GLU A 35 23.25 28.57 -27.91
CA GLU A 35 21.83 28.67 -27.51
C GLU A 35 21.46 27.72 -26.34
N LEU A 36 22.43 27.01 -25.78
CA LEU A 36 22.24 26.06 -24.69
C LEU A 36 22.85 26.57 -23.39
N CYS A 37 22.15 26.36 -22.28
CA CYS A 37 22.73 26.48 -20.95
C CYS A 37 22.97 25.07 -20.41
N ILE A 38 24.25 24.73 -20.23
CA ILE A 38 24.73 23.39 -19.85
C ILE A 38 25.16 23.36 -18.37
N ASN A 39 25.34 22.16 -17.83
CA ASN A 39 25.63 21.90 -16.41
C ASN A 39 24.53 22.41 -15.46
N ILE A 40 23.28 22.48 -15.92
CA ILE A 40 22.14 22.83 -15.08
C ILE A 40 21.74 21.63 -14.25
N VAL A 41 21.47 21.84 -12.97
CA VAL A 41 20.95 20.77 -12.09
C VAL A 41 19.53 20.43 -12.49
N LEU A 42 19.33 19.28 -13.14
CA LEU A 42 18.02 18.71 -13.43
C LEU A 42 17.54 17.81 -12.29
N GLY A 43 18.45 17.32 -11.45
CA GLY A 43 18.05 16.64 -10.22
C GLY A 43 19.15 16.44 -9.21
N VAL A 44 18.75 16.23 -7.96
CA VAL A 44 19.63 15.96 -6.83
C VAL A 44 19.03 14.83 -5.99
N SER A 45 19.82 13.81 -5.71
CA SER A 45 19.47 12.74 -4.79
C SER A 45 20.39 12.80 -3.57
N TYR A 46 19.82 13.09 -2.40
CA TYR A 46 20.51 13.09 -1.12
C TYR A 46 20.40 11.72 -0.45
N HIS A 47 21.49 11.24 0.11
CA HIS A 47 21.54 10.04 0.95
C HIS A 47 22.10 10.43 2.32
N ILE A 48 21.30 10.19 3.36
CA ILE A 48 21.61 10.59 4.73
C ILE A 48 21.69 9.34 5.59
N THR A 49 22.82 9.15 6.25
CA THR A 49 23.04 8.04 7.19
C THR A 49 22.89 8.56 8.62
N TYR A 50 22.15 7.84 9.46
CA TYR A 50 21.90 8.24 10.85
C TYR A 50 22.05 7.08 11.85
N THR A 51 22.28 7.40 13.13
CA THR A 51 22.40 6.43 14.23
C THR A 51 21.03 5.95 14.73
N ASP A 52 21.01 4.94 15.59
CA ASP A 52 19.80 4.53 16.30
C ASP A 52 19.19 5.63 17.19
N ALA A 53 20.02 6.54 17.69
CA ALA A 53 19.59 7.73 18.43
C ALA A 53 19.03 8.86 17.54
N GLY A 54 19.03 8.69 16.21
CA GLY A 54 18.56 9.71 15.26
C GLY A 54 19.60 10.77 14.89
N GLU A 55 20.86 10.62 15.32
CA GLU A 55 21.94 11.54 14.98
C GLU A 55 22.42 11.28 13.55
N ILE A 56 22.47 12.31 12.71
CA ILE A 56 22.99 12.19 11.35
C ILE A 56 24.51 12.06 11.43
N ILE A 57 25.08 11.07 10.75
CA ILE A 57 26.54 10.81 10.74
C ILE A 57 27.17 11.09 9.38
N GLU A 58 26.41 10.95 8.30
CA GLU A 58 26.90 11.17 6.93
C GLU A 58 25.77 11.75 6.07
N ALA A 59 26.12 12.67 5.17
CA ALA A 59 25.23 13.16 4.15
C ALA A 59 25.99 13.19 2.82
N ALA A 60 25.42 12.54 1.81
CA ALA A 60 25.95 12.47 0.47
C ALA A 60 24.92 13.01 -0.53
N ALA A 61 25.38 13.58 -1.64
CA ALA A 61 24.55 14.08 -2.73
C ALA A 61 25.03 13.55 -4.07
N SER A 62 24.08 13.11 -4.90
CA SER A 62 24.29 12.73 -6.29
C SER A 62 23.55 13.69 -7.21
N PHE A 63 24.23 14.22 -8.22
CA PHE A 63 23.68 15.25 -9.11
C PHE A 63 23.41 14.71 -10.50
N VAL A 64 22.30 15.14 -11.09
CA VAL A 64 22.02 15.00 -12.52
C VAL A 64 22.09 16.38 -13.14
N LEU A 65 23.13 16.61 -13.93
CA LEU A 65 23.34 17.81 -14.70
C LEU A 65 22.78 17.64 -16.11
N GLY A 66 22.27 18.68 -16.74
CA GLY A 66 21.80 18.63 -18.12
C GLY A 66 21.96 19.95 -18.86
N ALA A 67 21.38 19.97 -20.05
CA ALA A 67 21.33 21.13 -20.93
C ALA A 67 19.89 21.54 -21.20
N ILE A 68 19.63 22.84 -21.27
CA ILE A 68 18.33 23.40 -21.72
C ILE A 68 18.57 24.43 -22.81
N ASN A 69 17.57 24.66 -23.65
CA ASN A 69 17.56 25.82 -24.53
C ASN A 69 17.38 27.10 -23.72
N LYS A 70 18.09 28.15 -24.12
CA LYS A 70 17.95 29.51 -23.57
C LYS A 70 16.51 30.04 -23.59
N GLU A 71 15.71 29.59 -24.54
CA GLU A 71 14.28 29.98 -24.68
C GLU A 71 13.34 29.22 -23.73
N ALA A 72 13.84 28.26 -22.96
CA ALA A 72 13.03 27.50 -22.02
C ALA A 72 12.47 28.42 -20.91
N LEU A 73 11.14 28.53 -20.85
CA LEU A 73 10.44 29.38 -19.88
C LEU A 73 10.42 28.78 -18.46
N SER A 74 10.62 27.46 -18.34
CA SER A 74 10.66 26.76 -17.06
C SER A 74 11.57 25.54 -17.12
N ILE A 75 12.09 25.14 -15.96
CA ILE A 75 12.97 23.99 -15.80
C ILE A 75 12.32 23.05 -14.79
N GLN A 76 12.16 21.79 -15.16
CA GLN A 76 11.72 20.75 -14.22
C GLN A 76 12.95 20.19 -13.49
N GLN A 77 12.92 20.26 -12.17
CA GLN A 77 13.96 19.69 -11.30
C GLN A 77 13.36 18.58 -10.45
N SER A 78 14.12 17.50 -10.27
CA SER A 78 13.73 16.37 -9.42
C SER A 78 14.64 16.30 -8.19
N PHE A 79 14.05 16.34 -7.00
CA PHE A 79 14.80 16.21 -5.75
C PHE A 79 14.34 14.95 -5.02
N GLU A 80 15.31 14.15 -4.59
CA GLU A 80 15.10 12.93 -3.82
C GLU A 80 15.93 12.99 -2.55
N ILE A 81 15.38 12.49 -1.45
CA ILE A 81 16.10 12.36 -0.19
C ILE A 81 15.82 10.99 0.40
N SER A 82 16.88 10.30 0.79
CA SER A 82 16.82 8.96 1.36
C SER A 82 17.56 8.94 2.69
N PHE A 83 16.97 8.25 3.67
CA PHE A 83 17.53 8.09 5.00
C PHE A 83 17.79 6.61 5.24
N THR A 84 19.00 6.28 5.69
CA THR A 84 19.36 4.91 6.05
C THR A 84 19.97 4.90 7.45
N GLN A 85 19.40 4.11 8.35
CA GLN A 85 20.04 3.92 9.64
C GLN A 85 21.30 3.07 9.47
N VAL A 86 22.38 3.46 10.13
CA VAL A 86 23.66 2.73 10.09
C VAL A 86 23.45 1.25 10.45
N ASN A 87 24.10 0.36 9.69
CA ASN A 87 23.99 -1.10 9.84
C ASN A 87 22.59 -1.70 9.67
N THR A 88 21.64 -0.96 9.09
CA THR A 88 20.32 -1.49 8.75
C THR A 88 20.19 -1.71 7.25
N LYS A 89 19.26 -2.60 6.85
CA LYS A 89 18.87 -2.75 5.46
C LYS A 89 17.59 -1.96 5.23
N PRO A 90 17.54 -1.05 4.23
CA PRO A 90 16.33 -0.32 3.90
C PRO A 90 15.17 -1.29 3.63
N VAL A 91 14.07 -1.11 4.35
CA VAL A 91 12.85 -1.87 4.09
C VAL A 91 12.07 -1.14 2.99
N PRO A 92 11.79 -1.79 1.84
CA PRO A 92 11.04 -1.14 0.78
C PRO A 92 9.64 -0.77 1.26
N LEU A 93 9.37 0.53 1.32
CA LEU A 93 8.06 1.08 1.68
C LEU A 93 7.10 0.98 0.50
N SER A 94 5.80 1.04 0.79
CA SER A 94 4.77 1.16 -0.25
C SER A 94 4.46 2.61 -0.62
N GLY A 95 5.32 3.53 -0.16
CA GLY A 95 5.26 4.96 -0.38
C GLY A 95 5.76 5.75 0.84
N ASN A 96 6.01 7.05 0.69
CA ASN A 96 6.47 7.91 1.77
C ASN A 96 5.96 9.37 1.65
N PRO A 97 4.94 9.78 2.43
CA PRO A 97 4.06 8.94 3.25
C PRO A 97 3.00 8.20 2.43
N GLY A 98 2.38 8.87 1.45
CA GLY A 98 1.26 8.33 0.69
C GLY A 98 1.62 7.08 -0.11
N TYR A 99 0.63 6.21 -0.36
CA TYR A 99 0.85 5.03 -1.21
C TYR A 99 1.25 5.42 -2.63
N VAL A 100 2.20 4.68 -3.19
CA VAL A 100 2.59 4.76 -4.61
C VAL A 100 1.85 3.69 -5.39
N VAL A 101 1.27 4.09 -6.52
CA VAL A 101 0.53 3.18 -7.42
C VAL A 101 1.45 2.03 -7.87
N GLY A 102 0.94 0.79 -7.76
CA GLY A 102 1.65 -0.42 -8.13
C GLY A 102 2.50 -1.06 -7.03
N LEU A 103 2.63 -0.41 -5.87
CA LEU A 103 3.24 -1.03 -4.70
C LEU A 103 2.19 -1.80 -3.86
N PRO A 104 2.59 -2.88 -3.16
CA PRO A 104 1.66 -3.72 -2.44
C PRO A 104 1.04 -3.00 -1.24
N ILE A 105 -0.22 -3.32 -0.93
CA ILE A 105 -0.89 -2.84 0.28
C ILE A 105 -0.24 -3.48 1.51
N LYS A 106 0.09 -2.65 2.51
CA LYS A 106 0.63 -3.14 3.77
C LYS A 106 -0.52 -3.61 4.65
N ALA A 107 -0.42 -4.82 5.19
CA ALA A 107 -1.45 -5.41 6.01
C ALA A 107 -0.87 -6.28 7.12
N GLY A 108 -1.64 -6.47 8.19
CA GLY A 108 -1.19 -7.18 9.37
C GLY A 108 -2.31 -7.50 10.34
N PHE A 109 -1.88 -8.06 11.47
CA PHE A 109 -2.75 -8.49 12.56
C PHE A 109 -2.38 -7.73 13.82
N ARG A 110 -3.37 -7.52 14.68
CA ARG A 110 -3.12 -7.08 16.03
C ARG A 110 -2.87 -8.31 16.90
N PRO A 111 -1.67 -8.51 17.48
CA PRO A 111 -1.44 -9.65 18.36
C PRO A 111 -2.37 -9.55 19.57
N GLN A 112 -3.14 -10.61 19.81
CA GLN A 112 -3.95 -10.76 21.02
C GLN A 112 -3.17 -11.64 22.01
N GLY A 113 -2.80 -11.08 23.18
CA GLY A 113 -2.29 -11.84 24.32
C GLY A 113 -0.80 -11.63 24.68
N TYR A 114 -0.51 -11.79 25.97
CA TYR A 114 0.83 -11.84 26.60
C TYR A 114 1.63 -13.04 26.03
N PRO A 115 2.97 -12.98 25.82
CA PRO A 115 3.97 -12.13 26.45
C PRO A 115 4.61 -11.12 25.49
N PHE A 116 3.90 -10.69 24.44
CA PHE A 116 4.49 -9.74 23.50
C PHE A 116 4.69 -8.38 24.18
N PRO A 117 5.92 -7.83 24.24
CA PRO A 117 6.14 -6.51 24.79
C PRO A 117 5.31 -5.50 23.99
N VAL A 118 4.68 -4.57 24.70
CA VAL A 118 3.78 -3.51 24.22
C VAL A 118 4.35 -2.67 23.05
N LYS A 119 5.64 -2.84 22.71
CA LYS A 119 6.36 -2.16 21.64
C LYS A 119 5.97 -2.58 20.21
N ILE A 120 5.36 -3.76 19.99
CA ILE A 120 4.91 -4.18 18.64
C ILE A 120 3.39 -4.39 18.66
N LEU A 121 2.67 -3.46 18.04
CA LEU A 121 1.20 -3.44 18.03
C LEU A 121 0.60 -4.10 16.79
N PHE A 122 1.34 -4.18 15.68
CA PHE A 122 0.94 -4.89 14.47
C PHE A 122 2.07 -5.75 13.96
N VAL A 123 1.77 -7.00 13.61
CA VAL A 123 2.75 -7.92 13.04
C VAL A 123 2.45 -8.09 11.55
N PRO A 124 3.41 -7.79 10.65
CA PRO A 124 3.25 -8.12 9.24
C PRO A 124 3.23 -9.63 9.10
N LEU A 125 2.23 -10.15 8.37
CA LEU A 125 2.04 -11.58 8.19
C LEU A 125 3.24 -12.29 7.56
N ASN A 126 3.91 -11.58 6.66
CA ASN A 126 5.05 -12.07 5.90
C ASN A 126 6.09 -10.95 5.83
N THR A 127 7.37 -11.31 6.01
CA THR A 127 8.50 -10.40 5.76
C THR A 127 8.56 -10.01 4.28
N ASN A 128 8.02 -10.83 3.38
CA ASN A 128 7.75 -10.47 2.01
C ASN A 128 6.55 -9.50 1.93
N LYS A 129 6.83 -8.25 1.55
CA LYS A 129 5.82 -7.19 1.36
C LYS A 129 4.68 -7.56 0.40
N TYR A 130 4.93 -8.45 -0.57
CA TYR A 130 3.91 -8.89 -1.53
C TYR A 130 3.00 -10.00 -0.98
N GLY A 131 3.28 -10.55 0.20
CA GLY A 131 2.49 -11.60 0.82
C GLY A 131 1.50 -11.11 1.88
N GLN A 132 1.43 -9.80 2.16
CA GLN A 132 0.69 -9.27 3.31
C GLN A 132 -0.82 -9.20 3.06
N LEU A 133 -1.24 -8.74 1.88
CA LEU A 133 -2.62 -8.78 1.42
C LEU A 133 -2.64 -9.35 0.00
N THR A 134 -3.33 -10.47 -0.18
CA THR A 134 -3.35 -11.19 -1.46
C THR A 134 -4.75 -11.66 -1.81
N VAL A 135 -5.00 -11.79 -3.11
CA VAL A 135 -6.21 -12.40 -3.66
C VAL A 135 -5.86 -13.67 -4.43
N LEU A 136 -6.89 -14.47 -4.72
CA LEU A 136 -6.76 -15.66 -5.57
C LEU A 136 -6.08 -15.29 -6.89
N ARG A 137 -5.20 -16.14 -7.41
CA ARG A 137 -4.63 -15.98 -8.76
C ARG A 137 -5.23 -17.01 -9.71
N SER A 138 -5.67 -16.54 -10.87
CA SER A 138 -6.10 -17.45 -11.95
C SER A 138 -4.91 -18.23 -12.50
N THR A 139 -5.09 -19.54 -12.69
CA THR A 139 -4.13 -20.42 -13.34
C THR A 139 -4.59 -20.75 -14.76
N SER A 140 -3.67 -21.22 -15.62
CA SER A 140 -3.99 -21.62 -17.00
C SER A 140 -5.09 -22.70 -17.06
N ASN A 141 -5.08 -23.63 -16.11
CA ASN A 141 -6.02 -24.75 -16.05
C ASN A 141 -7.40 -24.31 -15.52
N GLN A 142 -7.51 -23.10 -14.97
CA GLN A 142 -8.71 -22.55 -14.37
C GLN A 142 -9.34 -23.43 -13.29
N ASP A 143 -8.61 -24.38 -12.69
CA ASP A 143 -9.14 -25.26 -11.63
C ASP A 143 -8.83 -24.68 -10.25
N CYS A 144 -9.86 -24.51 -9.44
CA CYS A 144 -9.75 -23.98 -8.08
C CYS A 144 -8.92 -24.87 -7.14
N LEU A 145 -9.01 -26.20 -7.29
CA LEU A 145 -8.30 -27.13 -6.40
C LEU A 145 -6.82 -27.24 -6.76
N ALA A 146 -6.47 -27.01 -8.03
CA ALA A 146 -5.07 -26.92 -8.47
C ALA A 146 -4.43 -25.55 -8.16
N ALA A 147 -5.23 -24.52 -7.85
CA ALA A 147 -4.79 -23.15 -7.63
C ALA A 147 -4.63 -22.75 -6.16
N GLN A 148 -4.70 -23.71 -5.22
CA GLN A 148 -4.85 -23.45 -3.79
C GLN A 148 -3.72 -22.60 -3.16
N GLU A 149 -2.52 -22.59 -3.76
CA GLU A 149 -1.38 -21.78 -3.32
C GLU A 149 -1.04 -20.60 -4.24
N ALA A 150 -1.73 -20.47 -5.38
CA ALA A 150 -1.47 -19.41 -6.34
C ALA A 150 -2.20 -18.12 -5.89
N ARG A 151 -1.43 -17.16 -5.37
CA ARG A 151 -1.97 -15.86 -4.94
C ARG A 151 -1.26 -14.69 -5.62
N THR A 152 -1.96 -13.58 -5.74
CA THR A 152 -1.45 -12.33 -6.31
C THR A 152 -1.52 -11.22 -5.26
N PRO A 153 -0.45 -10.42 -5.09
CA PRO A 153 -0.49 -9.26 -4.20
C PRO A 153 -1.55 -8.24 -4.63
N VAL A 154 -2.23 -7.65 -3.65
CA VAL A 154 -3.06 -6.47 -3.91
C VAL A 154 -2.16 -5.25 -4.05
N LEU A 155 -2.16 -4.63 -5.23
CA LEU A 155 -1.32 -3.46 -5.55
C LEU A 155 -2.17 -2.19 -5.50
N PHE A 156 -1.67 -1.16 -4.81
CA PHE A 156 -2.38 0.10 -4.67
C PHE A 156 -2.69 0.72 -6.05
N GLY A 157 -3.94 1.14 -6.26
CA GLY A 157 -4.38 1.82 -7.48
C GLY A 157 -4.70 0.91 -8.67
N TYR A 158 -4.58 -0.42 -8.53
CA TYR A 158 -4.95 -1.37 -9.58
C TYR A 158 -6.21 -2.14 -9.21
N ASN A 159 -7.28 -1.93 -9.98
CA ASN A 159 -8.46 -2.77 -9.89
C ASN A 159 -8.12 -4.15 -10.47
N MET A 160 -8.45 -5.20 -9.73
CA MET A 160 -8.10 -6.58 -10.08
C MET A 160 -9.34 -7.46 -10.03
N ILE A 161 -9.42 -8.42 -10.95
CA ILE A 161 -10.39 -9.51 -10.88
C ILE A 161 -9.68 -10.80 -11.28
N SER A 162 -9.95 -11.85 -10.53
CA SER A 162 -9.42 -13.18 -10.75
C SER A 162 -10.46 -14.21 -10.39
N GLY A 163 -10.25 -15.43 -10.86
CA GLY A 163 -11.13 -16.53 -10.55
C GLY A 163 -10.67 -17.87 -11.11
N CYS A 164 -11.37 -18.89 -10.67
CA CYS A 164 -11.21 -20.26 -11.10
C CYS A 164 -12.59 -20.92 -11.18
N LYS A 165 -12.63 -22.12 -11.72
CA LYS A 165 -13.81 -22.96 -11.86
C LYS A 165 -13.66 -24.13 -10.91
N LEU A 166 -14.69 -24.36 -10.12
CA LEU A 166 -14.78 -25.48 -9.20
C LEU A 166 -15.80 -26.48 -9.73
N ARG A 167 -15.38 -27.73 -9.90
CA ARG A 167 -16.26 -28.84 -10.28
C ARG A 167 -16.89 -29.44 -9.03
N ILE A 168 -18.22 -29.42 -8.97
CA ILE A 168 -19.00 -30.00 -7.88
C ILE A 168 -19.61 -31.32 -8.33
N THR A 169 -19.48 -32.33 -7.48
CA THR A 169 -20.05 -33.67 -7.67
C THR A 169 -20.98 -34.03 -6.51
N ALA A 170 -21.83 -35.05 -6.71
CA ALA A 170 -22.76 -35.53 -5.67
C ALA A 170 -22.07 -36.06 -4.40
N ALA A 171 -20.79 -36.42 -4.46
CA ALA A 171 -20.02 -36.94 -3.33
C ALA A 171 -19.48 -35.85 -2.38
N MET A 172 -19.49 -34.58 -2.80
CA MET A 172 -18.92 -33.49 -2.01
C MET A 172 -19.82 -33.09 -0.84
N LYS A 173 -19.24 -33.08 0.36
CA LYS A 173 -19.93 -32.62 1.58
C LYS A 173 -19.86 -31.10 1.68
N CYS A 174 -20.97 -30.47 2.07
CA CYS A 174 -21.11 -29.02 2.15
C CYS A 174 -20.06 -28.36 3.06
N GLN A 175 -19.97 -28.78 4.33
CA GLN A 175 -19.14 -28.10 5.32
C GLN A 175 -17.64 -28.12 4.97
N PRO A 176 -17.02 -29.26 4.60
CA PRO A 176 -15.63 -29.27 4.15
C PRO A 176 -15.40 -28.42 2.90
N LEU A 177 -16.36 -28.44 1.97
CA LEU A 177 -16.27 -27.64 0.75
C LEU A 177 -16.30 -26.13 1.05
N THR A 178 -17.18 -25.69 1.95
CA THR A 178 -17.26 -24.29 2.40
C THR A 178 -15.93 -23.82 2.98
N GLN A 179 -15.30 -24.60 3.86
CA GLN A 179 -14.00 -24.23 4.44
C GLN A 179 -12.90 -24.19 3.37
N THR A 180 -12.85 -25.21 2.50
CA THR A 180 -11.87 -25.25 1.40
C THR A 180 -11.98 -24.03 0.48
N ILE A 181 -13.20 -23.60 0.14
CA ILE A 181 -13.40 -22.42 -0.69
C ILE A 181 -13.09 -21.12 0.07
N LEU A 182 -13.40 -21.04 1.37
CA LEU A 182 -13.01 -19.89 2.18
C LEU A 182 -11.49 -19.75 2.22
N ASP A 183 -10.76 -20.84 2.47
CA ASP A 183 -9.29 -20.85 2.49
C ASP A 183 -8.71 -20.49 1.12
N LEU A 184 -9.36 -20.93 0.04
CA LEU A 184 -8.99 -20.54 -1.33
C LEU A 184 -9.20 -19.03 -1.55
N LEU A 185 -10.32 -18.47 -1.12
CA LEU A 185 -10.65 -17.06 -1.31
C LEU A 185 -9.80 -16.15 -0.41
N LYS A 186 -9.68 -16.46 0.88
CA LYS A 186 -8.98 -15.67 1.89
C LYS A 186 -7.48 -15.94 1.97
N GLY A 187 -7.04 -17.13 1.55
CA GLY A 187 -5.72 -17.65 1.91
C GLY A 187 -5.69 -18.12 3.37
N GLN A 188 -4.55 -18.67 3.77
CA GLN A 188 -4.33 -19.21 5.13
C GLN A 188 -4.42 -18.17 6.24
N SER A 189 -4.22 -16.89 5.91
CA SER A 189 -4.08 -15.82 6.89
C SER A 189 -4.52 -14.48 6.30
N PHE A 190 -5.82 -14.27 6.25
CA PHE A 190 -6.38 -12.99 5.81
C PHE A 190 -6.18 -11.92 6.90
N PRO A 191 -5.56 -10.77 6.60
CA PRO A 191 -5.24 -9.75 7.59
C PRO A 191 -6.49 -9.11 8.20
N GLU A 192 -6.33 -8.54 9.39
CA GLU A 192 -7.39 -7.79 10.09
C GLU A 192 -7.29 -6.29 9.86
N TYR A 193 -6.09 -5.79 9.55
CA TYR A 193 -5.81 -4.37 9.38
C TYR A 193 -4.95 -4.10 8.15
N VAL A 194 -5.13 -2.91 7.58
CA VAL A 194 -4.34 -2.35 6.49
C VAL A 194 -3.74 -1.03 6.95
N ALA A 195 -2.49 -0.74 6.57
CA ALA A 195 -1.88 0.53 6.90
C ALA A 195 -2.51 1.66 6.07
N SER A 196 -2.77 2.80 6.70
CA SER A 196 -3.35 4.00 6.08
C SER A 196 -2.37 4.71 5.14
N PHE A 197 -1.07 4.66 5.43
CA PHE A 197 0.00 5.20 4.58
C PHE A 197 1.01 4.12 4.16
N GLY A 198 1.74 4.38 3.08
CA GLY A 198 2.77 3.47 2.54
C GLY A 198 4.00 3.33 3.43
N ASN A 199 4.23 4.31 4.32
CA ASN A 199 5.34 4.34 5.28
C ASN A 199 4.95 4.03 6.73
N SER A 200 3.66 3.81 7.04
CA SER A 200 3.19 3.60 8.42
C SER A 200 3.92 2.45 9.10
N GLN A 201 4.35 2.64 10.33
CA GLN A 201 5.07 1.62 11.07
C GLN A 201 4.12 0.71 11.85
N ALA A 202 4.60 -0.48 12.21
CA ALA A 202 3.86 -1.46 13.00
C ALA A 202 3.45 -0.94 14.39
N GLN A 203 4.18 0.03 14.92
CA GLN A 203 3.93 0.64 16.23
C GLN A 203 2.89 1.78 16.18
N ASP A 204 2.59 2.32 15.00
CA ASP A 204 1.75 3.52 14.87
C ASP A 204 0.27 3.16 14.80
N VAL A 205 -0.37 2.86 15.93
CA VAL A 205 -1.74 2.28 15.94
C VAL A 205 -2.79 3.09 15.19
N LEU A 206 -2.69 4.43 15.26
CA LEU A 206 -3.64 5.34 14.60
C LEU A 206 -3.51 5.33 13.07
N ASP A 207 -2.41 4.77 12.57
CA ASP A 207 -2.16 4.62 11.15
C ASP A 207 -2.72 3.31 10.58
N TRP A 208 -3.36 2.45 11.37
CA TRP A 208 -3.93 1.19 10.90
C TRP A 208 -5.46 1.24 10.79
N VAL A 209 -5.96 0.85 9.63
CA VAL A 209 -7.39 0.80 9.28
C VAL A 209 -7.89 -0.63 9.40
N PRO A 210 -8.91 -0.92 10.23
CA PRO A 210 -9.49 -2.25 10.32
C PRO A 210 -10.21 -2.62 9.02
N ILE A 211 -10.10 -3.88 8.61
CA ILE A 211 -10.87 -4.43 7.51
C ILE A 211 -12.27 -4.77 8.01
N THR A 212 -13.29 -4.18 7.40
CA THR A 212 -14.68 -4.49 7.70
C THR A 212 -15.09 -5.75 6.94
N HIS A 213 -15.42 -6.81 7.65
CA HIS A 213 -15.85 -8.08 7.03
C HIS A 213 -17.37 -8.11 6.86
N LEU A 214 -17.84 -8.30 5.62
CA LEU A 214 -19.25 -8.40 5.28
C LEU A 214 -19.56 -9.77 4.68
N HIS A 215 -20.79 -10.24 4.90
CA HIS A 215 -21.29 -11.50 4.35
C HIS A 215 -22.65 -11.27 3.69
N THR A 216 -22.77 -11.67 2.43
CA THR A 216 -24.00 -11.54 1.64
C THR A 216 -24.37 -12.88 1.00
N SER A 217 -25.66 -13.15 0.85
CA SER A 217 -26.19 -14.30 0.12
C SER A 217 -26.88 -13.79 -1.15
N GLU A 218 -26.60 -14.38 -2.31
CA GLU A 218 -27.24 -13.99 -3.59
C GLU A 218 -28.77 -14.17 -3.57
N GLN A 219 -29.30 -14.93 -2.62
CA GLN A 219 -30.73 -15.16 -2.46
C GLN A 219 -31.29 -14.36 -1.29
N ARG A 220 -32.22 -13.44 -1.56
CA ARG A 220 -33.20 -12.93 -0.59
C ARG A 220 -34.10 -14.10 -0.20
N ILE A 221 -33.84 -14.75 0.93
CA ILE A 221 -34.62 -15.90 1.36
C ILE A 221 -35.98 -15.40 1.91
N TYR A 222 -37.06 -15.71 1.20
CA TYR A 222 -38.33 -16.00 1.84
C TYR A 222 -38.08 -17.14 2.83
N LYS A 223 -38.18 -16.84 4.14
CA LYS A 223 -37.95 -17.80 5.24
C LYS A 223 -38.71 -19.10 4.98
N THR A 224 -38.00 -20.16 4.66
CA THR A 224 -38.52 -21.53 4.83
C THR A 224 -37.39 -22.37 5.42
N PHE A 225 -37.68 -22.94 6.59
CA PHE A 225 -36.76 -23.68 7.44
C PHE A 225 -36.37 -25.03 6.82
N GLN A 226 -35.43 -25.02 5.89
CA GLN A 226 -34.68 -26.21 5.51
C GLN A 226 -33.22 -25.80 5.28
N SER A 227 -32.30 -26.50 5.93
CA SER A 227 -30.86 -26.22 5.94
C SER A 227 -30.25 -26.37 4.54
N SER A 228 -30.45 -25.38 3.69
CA SER A 228 -29.87 -25.32 2.37
C SER A 228 -28.37 -25.02 2.50
N CYS A 229 -27.52 -25.91 2.00
CA CYS A 229 -26.08 -25.74 1.99
C CYS A 229 -25.69 -24.42 1.31
N GLN A 230 -24.95 -23.54 1.99
CA GLN A 230 -24.40 -22.32 1.41
C GLN A 230 -22.88 -22.43 1.28
N ILE A 231 -22.39 -22.14 0.08
CA ILE A 231 -20.96 -22.13 -0.24
C ILE A 231 -20.53 -20.72 -0.68
N PRO A 232 -19.32 -20.28 -0.33
CA PRO A 232 -18.82 -18.99 -0.78
C PRO A 232 -18.43 -19.09 -2.26
N ILE A 233 -18.63 -18.00 -2.99
CA ILE A 233 -18.34 -17.92 -4.43
C ILE A 233 -17.54 -16.69 -4.83
N SER A 234 -17.59 -15.62 -4.03
CA SER A 234 -16.73 -14.46 -4.26
C SER A 234 -16.13 -13.89 -2.98
N LEU A 235 -14.96 -13.28 -3.13
CA LEU A 235 -14.36 -12.37 -2.17
C LEU A 235 -14.08 -11.03 -2.86
N GLU A 236 -14.80 -10.00 -2.45
CA GLU A 236 -14.72 -8.65 -3.01
C GLU A 236 -14.08 -7.74 -1.98
N ILE A 237 -12.95 -7.12 -2.34
CA ILE A 237 -12.22 -6.19 -1.48
C ILE A 237 -12.39 -4.79 -2.04
N GLU A 238 -13.08 -3.92 -1.31
CA GLU A 238 -13.17 -2.50 -1.63
C GLU A 238 -12.17 -1.71 -0.77
N VAL A 239 -11.27 -0.98 -1.42
CA VAL A 239 -10.30 -0.09 -0.78
C VAL A 239 -10.67 1.35 -1.11
N LYS A 240 -11.16 2.08 -0.11
CA LYS A 240 -11.43 3.52 -0.23
C LYS A 240 -10.21 4.31 0.22
N TRP A 241 -9.77 5.23 -0.61
CA TRP A 241 -8.61 6.07 -0.36
C TRP A 241 -8.89 7.53 -0.69
N THR A 242 -8.09 8.42 -0.14
CA THR A 242 -8.25 9.87 -0.28
C THR A 242 -6.91 10.57 -0.43
N LYS A 243 -6.92 11.74 -1.04
CA LYS A 243 -5.79 12.67 -1.12
C LYS A 243 -5.69 13.44 0.19
N TYR A 244 -4.65 13.17 0.95
CA TYR A 244 -4.38 13.79 2.25
C TYR A 244 -3.22 14.79 2.15
N GLY A 245 -3.36 15.96 2.79
CA GLY A 245 -2.29 16.95 2.89
C GLY A 245 -2.46 18.13 1.93
N SER A 246 -1.35 18.67 1.42
CA SER A 246 -1.36 19.89 0.61
C SER A 246 -1.96 19.68 -0.79
N LEU A 247 -2.51 20.74 -1.37
CA LEU A 247 -3.01 20.73 -2.75
C LEU A 247 -1.90 20.47 -3.78
N VAL A 248 -0.69 20.99 -3.54
CA VAL A 248 0.45 20.87 -4.45
C VAL A 248 1.08 19.48 -4.41
N ASN A 249 1.00 18.79 -3.26
CA ASN A 249 1.57 17.47 -3.07
C ASN A 249 0.68 16.59 -2.18
N PRO A 250 -0.49 16.14 -2.69
CA PRO A 250 -1.40 15.29 -1.95
C PRO A 250 -0.84 13.87 -1.80
N GLN A 251 -1.05 13.27 -0.64
CA GLN A 251 -0.56 11.95 -0.28
C GLN A 251 -1.73 10.96 -0.27
N ALA A 252 -1.61 9.85 -1.00
CA ALA A 252 -2.65 8.84 -1.03
C ALA A 252 -2.75 8.10 0.32
N ARG A 253 -3.91 8.22 0.97
CA ARG A 253 -4.19 7.61 2.28
C ARG A 253 -5.39 6.68 2.19
N ILE A 254 -5.25 5.44 2.64
CA ILE A 254 -6.37 4.50 2.78
C ILE A 254 -7.19 4.91 4.00
N VAL A 255 -8.51 5.00 3.83
CA VAL A 255 -9.45 5.44 4.89
C VAL A 255 -10.43 4.35 5.30
N ASN A 256 -10.76 3.43 4.40
CA ASN A 256 -11.65 2.31 4.70
C ASN A 256 -11.30 1.12 3.80
N VAL A 257 -11.36 -0.07 4.37
CA VAL A 257 -11.24 -1.32 3.63
C VAL A 257 -12.41 -2.22 4.02
N THR A 258 -13.10 -2.73 3.03
CA THR A 258 -14.20 -3.68 3.21
C THR A 258 -13.91 -4.95 2.46
N ALA A 259 -14.07 -6.11 3.10
CA ALA A 259 -13.94 -7.43 2.50
C ALA A 259 -15.28 -8.15 2.59
N MET A 260 -15.95 -8.31 1.45
CA MET A 260 -17.27 -8.91 1.36
C MET A 260 -17.17 -10.32 0.77
N ILE A 261 -17.78 -11.29 1.45
CA ILE A 261 -17.94 -12.65 0.93
C ILE A 261 -19.38 -12.83 0.47
N THR A 262 -19.55 -13.26 -0.77
CA THR A 262 -20.85 -13.64 -1.32
C THR A 262 -20.99 -15.16 -1.33
N THR A 263 -22.12 -15.66 -0.84
CA THR A 263 -22.47 -17.07 -0.82
C THR A 263 -23.63 -17.39 -1.75
N THR A 264 -23.63 -18.62 -2.27
CA THR A 264 -24.75 -19.18 -3.03
C THR A 264 -25.24 -20.48 -2.40
N THR A 265 -26.52 -20.78 -2.59
CA THR A 265 -27.11 -22.05 -2.22
C THR A 265 -26.64 -23.15 -3.17
N LEU A 266 -26.03 -24.19 -2.61
CA LEU A 266 -25.67 -25.40 -3.32
C LEU A 266 -26.85 -26.38 -3.34
N LYS A 267 -27.38 -26.64 -4.54
CA LYS A 267 -28.35 -27.72 -4.75
C LYS A 267 -27.62 -29.04 -4.88
N GLN A 268 -28.06 -30.08 -4.15
CA GLN A 268 -27.53 -31.43 -4.30
C GLN A 268 -27.73 -31.92 -5.74
N LEU A 269 -26.68 -32.50 -6.32
CA LEU A 269 -26.73 -33.08 -7.64
C LEU A 269 -27.10 -34.57 -7.57
N PRO A 270 -27.87 -35.09 -8.54
CA PRO A 270 -28.05 -36.53 -8.71
C PRO A 270 -26.70 -37.25 -8.91
N SER A 271 -26.64 -38.51 -8.50
CA SER A 271 -25.44 -39.34 -8.68
C SER A 271 -25.02 -39.40 -10.15
N GLY A 272 -23.73 -39.20 -10.43
CA GLY A 272 -23.18 -39.14 -11.80
C GLY A 272 -23.33 -37.79 -12.52
N ARG A 273 -23.99 -36.79 -11.93
CA ARG A 273 -24.01 -35.42 -12.48
C ARG A 273 -22.98 -34.52 -11.82
N GLU A 274 -22.48 -33.58 -12.63
CA GLU A 274 -21.49 -32.60 -12.21
C GLU A 274 -21.92 -31.20 -12.62
N ARG A 275 -21.57 -30.20 -11.82
CA ARG A 275 -21.78 -28.78 -12.12
C ARG A 275 -20.49 -28.02 -11.87
N THR A 276 -20.19 -27.09 -12.76
CA THR A 276 -19.08 -26.16 -12.56
C THR A 276 -19.61 -24.84 -12.04
N ILE A 277 -18.99 -24.29 -11.01
CA ILE A 277 -19.28 -22.95 -10.49
C ILE A 277 -18.03 -22.06 -10.59
N PRO A 278 -18.17 -20.78 -10.95
CA PRO A 278 -17.06 -19.84 -10.88
C PRO A 278 -16.84 -19.41 -9.41
N ILE A 279 -15.59 -19.43 -8.98
CA ILE A 279 -15.13 -18.83 -7.74
C ILE A 279 -14.28 -17.63 -8.12
N THR A 280 -14.58 -16.46 -7.58
CA THR A 280 -13.97 -15.19 -8.01
C THR A 280 -13.42 -14.39 -6.84
N SER A 281 -12.41 -13.59 -7.10
CA SER A 281 -11.96 -12.57 -6.17
C SER A 281 -11.75 -11.27 -6.93
N SER A 282 -12.15 -10.15 -6.34
CA SER A 282 -11.98 -8.83 -6.94
C SER A 282 -11.44 -7.84 -5.93
N VAL A 283 -10.73 -6.84 -6.45
CA VAL A 283 -10.28 -5.67 -5.69
C VAL A 283 -10.66 -4.43 -6.47
N VAL A 284 -11.28 -3.47 -5.78
CA VAL A 284 -11.63 -2.17 -6.34
C VAL A 284 -11.07 -1.07 -5.46
N PHE A 285 -10.39 -0.11 -6.08
CA PHE A 285 -9.93 1.12 -5.45
C PHE A 285 -10.88 2.27 -5.80
N THR A 286 -11.41 2.92 -4.78
CA THR A 286 -12.34 4.05 -4.93
C THR A 286 -11.71 5.31 -4.32
N ASP A 287 -11.51 6.33 -5.15
CA ASP A 287 -11.09 7.66 -4.69
C ASP A 287 -12.30 8.38 -4.05
N VAL A 288 -12.22 8.65 -2.75
CA VAL A 288 -13.23 9.37 -1.97
C VAL A 288 -12.73 10.75 -1.53
N SER A 289 -11.75 11.32 -2.25
CA SER A 289 -11.26 12.68 -2.02
C SER A 289 -12.36 13.71 -2.20
N SER A 290 -12.50 14.60 -1.22
CA SER A 290 -13.24 15.84 -1.42
C SER A 290 -12.50 16.72 -2.43
N PRO A 291 -13.21 17.57 -3.19
CA PRO A 291 -12.58 18.64 -3.95
C PRO A 291 -11.68 19.46 -3.03
N ALA A 292 -10.50 19.85 -3.53
CA ALA A 292 -9.62 20.70 -2.76
C ALA A 292 -10.14 22.14 -2.82
N GLU A 293 -10.38 22.73 -1.65
CA GLU A 293 -10.73 24.14 -1.54
C GLU A 293 -9.47 24.96 -1.22
N PRO A 294 -9.21 26.07 -1.94
CA PRO A 294 -8.10 26.96 -1.61
C PRO A 294 -8.41 27.65 -0.27
N GLY A 295 -7.59 27.37 0.75
CA GLY A 295 -7.74 27.97 2.06
C GLY A 295 -6.76 27.39 3.08
N TYR A 296 -6.63 28.07 4.20
CA TYR A 296 -5.91 27.53 5.35
C TYR A 296 -6.82 26.52 6.08
N LYS A 297 -6.26 25.42 6.55
CA LYS A 297 -6.98 24.51 7.45
C LYS A 297 -7.47 25.32 8.65
N ALA A 298 -8.75 25.18 9.01
CA ALA A 298 -9.30 25.87 10.16
C ALA A 298 -8.42 25.63 11.39
N TRP A 299 -8.18 26.70 12.17
CA TRP A 299 -7.43 26.58 13.43
C TRP A 299 -8.13 25.54 14.31
N PRO A 300 -7.40 24.55 14.87
CA PRO A 300 -8.03 23.56 15.73
C PRO A 300 -8.63 24.27 16.94
N THR A 301 -9.90 23.98 17.24
CA THR A 301 -10.52 24.41 18.50
C THR A 301 -9.82 23.69 19.65
N ILE A 302 -8.98 24.41 20.39
CA ILE A 302 -8.34 23.88 21.60
C ILE A 302 -9.40 23.88 22.71
N ASN A 303 -9.99 22.72 22.96
CA ASN A 303 -10.96 22.56 24.03
C ASN A 303 -10.23 22.21 25.34
N VAL A 304 -9.62 23.22 25.98
CA VAL A 304 -8.90 23.03 27.25
C VAL A 304 -9.91 23.02 28.39
N LYS A 305 -10.02 21.89 29.10
CA LYS A 305 -10.59 21.87 30.45
C LYS A 305 -9.46 22.10 31.44
N LEU A 306 -9.42 23.30 32.01
CA LEU A 306 -8.47 23.61 33.08
C LEU A 306 -8.95 22.97 34.40
N PRO A 307 -8.04 22.48 35.25
CA PRO A 307 -8.33 22.13 36.63
C PRO A 307 -8.98 23.29 37.39
N PHE A 308 -9.74 22.98 38.45
CA PHE A 308 -10.50 23.99 39.20
C PHE A 308 -9.62 25.03 39.90
N ASP A 309 -8.34 24.73 40.09
CA ASP A 309 -7.34 25.48 40.85
C ASP A 309 -6.27 26.13 39.97
N PHE A 310 -6.43 26.12 38.63
CA PHE A 310 -5.41 26.63 37.70
C PHE A 310 -4.94 28.07 37.99
N PHE A 311 -5.79 28.90 38.60
CA PHE A 311 -5.45 30.28 38.95
C PHE A 311 -5.18 30.50 40.45
N PHE A 312 -5.08 29.47 41.28
CA PHE A 312 -4.81 29.64 42.71
C PHE A 312 -3.33 30.02 42.96
N PRO A 313 -3.00 31.05 43.78
CA PRO A 313 -3.85 31.99 44.53
C PRO A 313 -3.93 33.38 43.87
N PHE A 314 -3.79 33.47 42.55
CA PHE A 314 -3.57 34.72 41.81
C PHE A 314 -4.87 35.46 41.39
N VAL A 315 -6.02 35.06 41.93
CA VAL A 315 -7.33 35.74 41.79
C VAL A 315 -7.96 36.01 43.14
#